data_AF-A0A507CQN1-F1
#
_entry.id   AF-A0A507CQN1-F1
#
_cell.length_a   1.000
_cell.length_b   1.000
_cell.length_c   1.000
_cell.angle_alpha   90.00
_cell.angle_beta   90.00
_cell.angle_gamma   90.00
#
_symmetry.space_group_name_H-M   'P 1'
#
loop_
_entity.id
_entity.type
_entity.pdbx_description
1 polymer ?
#
loop_
_entity_poly.entity_id
_entity_poly.type
_entity_poly.pdbx_seq_one_letter_code
_entity_poly.pdbx_strand_id
1 'polypeptide(L)'
;MYSHDKETAHKKRELLRAEQDKYVYTEGAKAAALFGSGALVGNFILEKWSPFYHRMRIPFKAFGMAAIVTGAFFAAADRAAVQADHKFAKQYSSVNVDEIERILEARKNRKFNWTSQDIADAMKEHRYKVVGALWGTGMAGTLWYNWRRGDISTSQKIINARMLSQTLALAAFTGFAVASAVQEKEELHDPHYDQVVYGTTDIEKIKQIKQASMIFR
;
A
#
# COMPACT_ATOMS: atom_id res chain seq x y z
N MET A 1 -4.82 -12.38 -41.25
CA MET A 1 -3.95 -13.19 -40.36
C MET A 1 -3.61 -12.47 -39.05
N TYR A 2 -3.40 -11.14 -39.05
CA TYR A 2 -3.06 -10.34 -37.85
C TYR A 2 -4.18 -10.17 -36.80
N SER A 3 -5.46 -10.32 -37.16
CA SER A 3 -6.59 -10.17 -36.21
C SER A 3 -6.82 -11.39 -35.33
N HIS A 4 -6.58 -12.59 -35.87
CA HIS A 4 -6.83 -13.84 -35.14
C HIS A 4 -5.79 -14.07 -34.03
N ASP A 5 -4.53 -13.67 -34.28
CA ASP A 5 -3.42 -13.78 -33.32
C ASP A 5 -3.56 -12.80 -32.13
N LYS A 6 -4.19 -11.64 -32.36
CA LYS A 6 -4.54 -10.71 -31.28
C LYS A 6 -5.65 -11.26 -30.40
N GLU A 7 -6.69 -11.85 -30.99
CA GLU A 7 -7.82 -12.40 -30.25
C GLU A 7 -7.40 -13.57 -29.34
N THR A 8 -6.52 -14.44 -29.83
CA THR A 8 -5.94 -15.54 -29.05
C THR A 8 -5.01 -15.04 -27.94
N ALA A 9 -4.19 -14.02 -28.22
CA ALA A 9 -3.33 -13.39 -27.21
C ALA A 9 -4.14 -12.70 -26.11
N HIS A 10 -5.24 -12.02 -26.45
CA HIS A 10 -6.15 -11.41 -25.49
C HIS A 10 -6.82 -12.45 -24.59
N LYS A 11 -7.39 -13.53 -25.17
CA LYS A 11 -7.98 -14.63 -24.40
C LYS A 11 -6.96 -15.28 -23.45
N LYS A 12 -5.72 -15.47 -23.90
CA LYS A 12 -4.64 -16.01 -23.05
C LYS A 12 -4.33 -15.10 -21.86
N ARG A 13 -4.30 -13.78 -22.07
CA ARG A 13 -4.11 -12.79 -20.98
C ARG A 13 -5.27 -12.78 -20.00
N GLU A 14 -6.50 -12.88 -20.47
CA GLU A 14 -7.69 -12.97 -19.60
C GLU A 14 -7.68 -14.24 -18.76
N LEU A 15 -7.35 -15.39 -19.35
CA LEU A 15 -7.21 -16.65 -18.63
C LEU A 15 -6.11 -16.59 -17.57
N LEU A 16 -4.96 -15.99 -17.90
CA LEU A 16 -3.87 -15.78 -16.96
C LEU A 16 -4.29 -14.87 -15.79
N ARG A 17 -5.00 -13.77 -16.07
CA ARG A 17 -5.56 -12.90 -15.01
C ARG A 17 -6.58 -13.63 -14.15
N ALA A 18 -7.48 -14.39 -14.75
CA ALA A 18 -8.46 -15.19 -14.01
C ALA A 18 -7.78 -16.22 -13.09
N GLU A 19 -6.67 -16.81 -13.52
CA GLU A 19 -5.87 -17.72 -12.70
C GLU A 19 -5.16 -16.99 -11.55
N GLN A 20 -4.62 -15.79 -11.78
CA GLN A 20 -4.06 -14.93 -10.73
C GLN A 20 -5.12 -14.56 -9.70
N ASP A 21 -6.28 -14.06 -10.16
CA ASP A 21 -7.37 -13.65 -9.28
C ASP A 21 -7.83 -14.82 -8.42
N LYS A 22 -7.99 -16.00 -9.01
CA LYS A 22 -8.32 -17.23 -8.29
C LYS A 22 -7.28 -17.54 -7.21
N TYR A 23 -5.99 -17.47 -7.52
CA TYR A 23 -4.92 -17.68 -6.55
C TYR A 23 -5.02 -16.69 -5.38
N VAL A 24 -5.16 -15.38 -5.68
CA VAL A 24 -5.31 -14.30 -4.70
C VAL A 24 -6.51 -14.54 -3.77
N TYR A 25 -7.67 -14.85 -4.34
CA TYR A 25 -8.88 -15.12 -3.56
C TYR A 25 -8.75 -16.37 -2.70
N THR A 26 -8.10 -17.43 -3.20
CA THR A 26 -7.91 -18.66 -2.41
C THR A 26 -6.99 -18.45 -1.22
N GLU A 27 -5.89 -17.71 -1.37
CA GLU A 27 -4.99 -17.39 -0.27
C GLU A 27 -5.65 -16.45 0.74
N GLY A 28 -6.38 -15.43 0.27
CA GLY A 28 -7.21 -14.58 1.11
C GLY A 28 -8.25 -15.39 1.90
N ALA A 29 -8.97 -16.29 1.25
CA ALA A 29 -9.99 -17.12 1.87
C ALA A 29 -9.42 -18.09 2.92
N LYS A 30 -8.26 -18.70 2.65
CA LYS A 30 -7.55 -19.55 3.64
C LYS A 30 -7.17 -18.74 4.88
N ALA A 31 -6.63 -17.54 4.70
CA ALA A 31 -6.30 -16.66 5.82
C ALA A 31 -7.56 -16.25 6.59
N ALA A 32 -8.62 -15.85 5.90
CA ALA A 32 -9.90 -15.52 6.53
C ALA A 32 -10.46 -16.67 7.37
N ALA A 33 -10.42 -17.90 6.85
CA ALA A 33 -10.87 -19.09 7.56
C ALA A 33 -10.03 -19.37 8.81
N LEU A 34 -8.69 -19.30 8.68
CA LEU A 34 -7.76 -19.50 9.80
C LEU A 34 -7.97 -18.45 10.88
N PHE A 35 -7.91 -17.17 10.54
CA PHE A 35 -8.08 -16.08 11.51
C PHE A 35 -9.51 -15.99 12.03
N GLY A 36 -10.52 -16.38 11.25
CA GLY A 36 -11.92 -16.47 11.70
C GLY A 36 -12.12 -17.55 12.75
N SER A 37 -11.60 -18.75 12.52
CA SER A 37 -11.61 -19.81 13.54
C SER A 37 -10.84 -19.40 14.80
N GLY A 38 -9.67 -18.79 14.63
CA GLY A 38 -8.87 -18.23 15.73
C GLY A 38 -9.59 -17.12 16.50
N ALA A 39 -10.34 -16.25 15.81
CA ALA A 39 -11.13 -15.19 16.44
C ALA A 39 -12.30 -15.75 17.27
N LEU A 40 -12.94 -16.84 16.82
CA LEU A 40 -13.99 -17.52 17.59
C LEU A 40 -13.43 -18.17 18.86
N VAL A 41 -12.32 -18.89 18.72
CA VAL A 41 -11.61 -19.51 19.88
C VAL A 41 -11.12 -18.42 20.83
N GLY A 42 -10.53 -17.35 20.30
CA GLY A 42 -10.07 -16.19 21.06
C GLY A 42 -11.21 -15.50 21.80
N ASN A 43 -12.37 -15.31 21.16
CA ASN A 43 -13.57 -14.77 21.79
C ASN A 43 -14.01 -15.63 22.98
N PHE A 44 -14.03 -16.96 22.83
CA PHE A 44 -14.36 -17.87 23.94
C PHE A 44 -13.38 -17.78 25.11
N ILE A 45 -12.08 -17.74 24.83
CA ILE A 45 -11.03 -17.60 25.87
C ILE A 45 -11.15 -16.25 26.57
N LEU A 46 -11.28 -15.16 25.81
CA LEU A 46 -11.37 -13.80 26.34
C LEU A 46 -12.64 -13.60 27.18
N GLU A 47 -13.75 -14.22 26.80
CA GLU A 47 -14.99 -14.19 27.58
C GLU A 47 -14.81 -14.83 28.97
N LYS A 48 -13.99 -15.89 29.05
CA LYS A 48 -13.77 -16.63 30.29
C LYS A 48 -12.70 -15.99 31.19
N TRP A 49 -11.67 -15.35 30.63
CA TRP A 49 -10.47 -14.93 31.37
C TRP A 49 -10.32 -13.42 31.54
N SER A 50 -11.01 -12.59 30.75
CA SER A 50 -10.84 -11.14 30.81
C SER A 50 -12.06 -10.43 31.42
N PRO A 51 -11.92 -9.86 32.64
CA PRO A 51 -12.96 -9.06 33.29
C PRO A 51 -13.43 -7.85 32.47
N PHE A 52 -12.56 -7.33 31.60
CA PHE A 52 -12.85 -6.22 30.72
C PHE A 52 -13.63 -6.67 29.47
N TYR A 53 -13.24 -7.80 28.87
CA TYR A 53 -13.83 -8.28 27.63
C TYR A 53 -15.26 -8.78 27.81
N HIS A 54 -15.55 -9.53 28.87
CA HIS A 54 -16.91 -10.05 29.08
C HIS A 54 -17.94 -8.91 29.29
N ARG A 55 -17.53 -7.77 29.86
CA ARG A 55 -18.38 -6.56 30.05
C ARG A 55 -18.57 -5.74 28.78
N MET A 56 -17.80 -6.03 27.73
CA MET A 56 -17.85 -5.30 26.48
C MET A 56 -19.18 -5.58 25.76
N ARG A 57 -19.81 -4.54 25.20
CA ARG A 57 -21.08 -4.71 24.47
C ARG A 57 -20.88 -5.56 23.22
N ILE A 58 -21.89 -6.36 22.88
CA ILE A 58 -21.90 -7.28 21.72
C ILE A 58 -21.43 -6.62 20.41
N PRO A 59 -21.87 -5.39 20.05
CA PRO A 59 -21.44 -4.75 18.80
C PRO A 59 -19.92 -4.56 18.69
N PHE A 60 -19.23 -4.27 19.80
CA PHE A 60 -17.78 -4.09 19.78
C PHE A 60 -17.03 -5.41 19.58
N LYS A 61 -17.54 -6.50 20.17
CA LYS A 61 -16.99 -7.86 19.97
C LYS A 61 -17.16 -8.29 18.51
N ALA A 62 -18.37 -8.12 17.97
CA ALA A 62 -18.69 -8.42 16.57
C ALA A 62 -17.81 -7.62 15.60
N PHE A 63 -17.67 -6.31 15.83
CA PHE A 63 -16.80 -5.46 15.04
C PHE A 63 -15.34 -5.93 15.07
N GLY A 64 -14.80 -6.25 16.25
CA GLY A 64 -13.44 -6.74 16.39
C GLY A 64 -13.19 -8.05 15.64
N MET A 65 -14.11 -9.02 15.73
CA MET A 65 -14.01 -10.28 15.00
C MET A 65 -14.04 -10.06 13.48
N ALA A 66 -15.01 -9.27 12.99
CA ALA A 66 -15.12 -8.96 11.56
C ALA A 66 -13.87 -8.23 11.04
N ALA A 67 -13.31 -7.30 11.83
CA ALA A 67 -12.08 -6.58 11.49
C ALA A 67 -10.86 -7.52 11.38
N ILE A 68 -10.71 -8.49 12.30
CA ILE A 68 -9.63 -9.48 12.25
C ILE A 68 -9.74 -10.34 10.99
N VAL A 69 -10.92 -10.88 10.70
CA VAL A 69 -11.15 -11.74 9.53
C VAL A 69 -10.91 -10.98 8.23
N THR A 70 -11.48 -9.80 8.12
CA THR A 70 -11.37 -8.94 6.93
C THR A 70 -9.91 -8.50 6.73
N GLY A 71 -9.23 -8.06 7.80
CA GLY A 71 -7.83 -7.66 7.74
C GLY A 71 -6.91 -8.82 7.33
N ALA A 72 -7.13 -10.02 7.85
CA ALA A 72 -6.38 -11.21 7.47
C ALA A 72 -6.60 -11.59 6.00
N PHE A 73 -7.84 -11.54 5.53
CA PHE A 73 -8.18 -11.76 4.12
C PHE A 73 -7.40 -10.81 3.21
N PHE A 74 -7.51 -9.50 3.45
CA PHE A 74 -6.87 -8.50 2.58
C PHE A 74 -5.35 -8.56 2.66
N ALA A 75 -4.77 -8.77 3.85
CA ALA A 75 -3.32 -8.87 3.98
C ALA A 75 -2.74 -10.09 3.23
N ALA A 76 -3.44 -11.23 3.27
CA ALA A 76 -3.01 -12.43 2.54
C ALA A 76 -3.25 -12.29 1.04
N ALA A 77 -4.40 -11.75 0.64
CA ALA A 77 -4.71 -11.46 -0.75
C ALA A 77 -3.68 -10.51 -1.38
N ASP A 78 -3.32 -9.42 -0.68
CA ASP A 78 -2.34 -8.44 -1.14
C ASP A 78 -0.95 -9.08 -1.31
N ARG A 79 -0.52 -9.90 -0.34
CA ARG A 79 0.74 -10.67 -0.46
C ARG A 79 0.71 -11.65 -1.64
N ALA A 80 -0.41 -12.32 -1.86
CA ALA A 80 -0.57 -13.26 -2.97
C ALA A 80 -0.59 -12.54 -4.32
N ALA A 81 -1.21 -11.36 -4.39
CA ALA A 81 -1.26 -10.52 -5.59
C ALA A 81 0.14 -10.04 -5.95
N VAL A 82 0.88 -9.50 -4.99
CA VAL A 82 2.28 -9.08 -5.17
C VAL A 82 3.15 -10.26 -5.63
N GLN A 83 3.01 -11.45 -5.03
CA GLN A 83 3.75 -12.64 -5.47
C GLN A 83 3.38 -13.09 -6.89
N ALA A 84 2.11 -12.99 -7.27
CA ALA A 84 1.66 -13.29 -8.62
C ALA A 84 2.30 -12.27 -9.59
N ASP A 85 2.21 -10.98 -9.29
CA ASP A 85 2.82 -9.92 -10.11
C ASP A 85 4.33 -10.11 -10.27
N HIS A 86 5.06 -10.50 -9.22
CA HIS A 86 6.48 -10.82 -9.31
C HIS A 86 6.78 -11.98 -10.27
N LYS A 87 5.94 -13.02 -10.30
CA LYS A 87 6.09 -14.16 -11.24
C LYS A 87 5.83 -13.71 -12.68
N PHE A 88 4.80 -12.90 -12.90
CA PHE A 88 4.49 -12.33 -14.22
C PHE A 88 5.58 -11.39 -14.71
N ALA A 89 6.09 -10.53 -13.83
CA ALA A 89 7.23 -9.67 -14.12
C ALA A 89 8.43 -10.52 -14.56
N LYS A 90 8.81 -11.58 -13.85
CA LYS A 90 9.95 -12.43 -14.26
C LYS A 90 9.77 -13.12 -15.62
N GLN A 91 8.54 -13.42 -16.04
CA GLN A 91 8.27 -14.18 -17.26
C GLN A 91 8.13 -13.30 -18.52
N TYR A 92 7.68 -12.05 -18.36
CA TYR A 92 7.38 -11.16 -19.49
C TYR A 92 8.17 -9.85 -19.45
N SER A 93 8.89 -9.56 -18.37
CA SER A 93 9.70 -8.36 -18.26
C SER A 93 11.00 -8.54 -19.04
N SER A 94 11.20 -7.69 -20.04
CA SER A 94 12.48 -7.47 -20.73
C SER A 94 13.48 -6.69 -19.85
N VAL A 95 13.18 -6.52 -18.57
CA VAL A 95 14.03 -5.78 -17.62
C VAL A 95 15.15 -6.67 -17.12
N ASN A 96 16.38 -6.15 -17.19
CA ASN A 96 17.56 -6.79 -16.65
C ASN A 96 17.48 -6.77 -15.11
N VAL A 97 17.09 -7.90 -14.52
CA VAL A 97 16.89 -8.05 -13.06
C VAL A 97 18.15 -7.65 -12.29
N ASP A 98 19.33 -7.94 -12.85
CA ASP A 98 20.63 -7.62 -12.26
C ASP A 98 20.87 -6.11 -12.18
N GLU A 99 20.34 -5.33 -13.13
CA GLU A 99 20.46 -3.87 -13.14
C GLU A 99 19.55 -3.23 -12.09
N ILE A 100 18.31 -3.71 -11.97
CA ILE A 100 17.40 -3.29 -10.89
C ILE A 100 18.01 -3.62 -9.53
N GLU A 101 18.56 -4.82 -9.36
CA GLU A 101 19.16 -5.24 -8.09
C GLU A 101 20.34 -4.34 -7.73
N ARG A 102 21.22 -4.00 -8.69
CA ARG A 102 22.29 -3.00 -8.47
C ARG A 102 21.78 -1.62 -8.08
N ILE A 103 20.73 -1.12 -8.71
CA ILE A 103 20.12 0.19 -8.37
C ILE A 103 19.51 0.14 -6.96
N LEU A 104 18.80 -0.94 -6.62
CA LEU A 104 18.22 -1.15 -5.30
C LEU A 104 19.29 -1.29 -4.22
N GLU A 105 20.38 -1.99 -4.49
CA GLU A 105 21.54 -2.11 -3.60
C GLU A 105 22.25 -0.77 -3.41
N ALA A 106 22.47 -0.01 -4.48
CA ALA A 106 23.02 1.34 -4.41
C ALA A 106 22.12 2.28 -3.57
N ARG A 107 20.80 2.17 -3.71
CA ARG A 107 19.82 2.91 -2.90
C ARG A 107 19.82 2.44 -1.44
N LYS A 108 19.88 1.14 -1.19
CA LYS A 108 19.95 0.56 0.16
C LYS A 108 21.22 0.97 0.89
N ASN A 109 22.33 1.09 0.17
CA ASN A 109 23.63 1.53 0.67
C ASN A 109 23.78 3.05 0.71
N ARG A 110 22.78 3.80 0.25
CA ARG A 110 22.76 5.27 0.37
C ARG A 110 22.76 5.63 1.85
N LYS A 111 23.81 6.32 2.29
CA LYS A 111 23.87 6.85 3.66
C LYS A 111 22.82 7.95 3.81
N PHE A 112 22.01 7.83 4.86
CA PHE A 112 21.02 8.84 5.23
C PHE A 112 21.73 10.00 5.92
N ASN A 113 21.70 11.20 5.32
CA ASN A 113 22.52 12.33 5.78
C ASN A 113 21.73 13.38 6.57
N TRP A 114 20.59 13.01 7.18
CA TRP A 114 19.74 13.86 8.06
C TRP A 114 19.41 15.25 7.50
N THR A 115 19.56 15.44 6.19
CA THR A 115 19.32 16.70 5.52
C THR A 115 17.82 16.84 5.28
N SER A 116 17.29 18.07 5.23
CA SER A 116 15.86 18.30 5.01
C SER A 116 15.32 17.60 3.74
N GLN A 117 16.14 17.48 2.69
CA GLN A 117 15.81 16.75 1.47
C GLN A 117 15.72 15.24 1.72
N ASP A 118 16.71 14.64 2.38
CA ASP A 118 16.70 13.21 2.73
C ASP A 118 15.49 12.85 3.61
N ILE A 119 15.14 13.70 4.57
CA ILE A 119 13.95 13.52 5.42
C ILE A 119 12.68 13.61 4.57
N ALA A 120 12.57 14.61 3.69
CA ALA A 120 11.42 14.76 2.81
C ALA A 120 11.27 13.54 1.87
N ASP A 121 12.36 13.03 1.32
CA ASP A 121 12.35 11.88 0.42
C ASP A 121 12.01 10.58 1.18
N ALA A 122 12.54 10.39 2.39
CA ALA A 122 12.14 9.29 3.26
C ALA A 122 10.65 9.36 3.64
N MET A 123 10.12 10.56 3.90
CA MET A 123 8.70 10.75 4.18
C MET A 123 7.82 10.43 2.95
N LYS A 124 8.25 10.81 1.74
CA LYS A 124 7.53 10.48 0.49
C LYS A 124 7.52 8.97 0.25
N GLU A 125 8.68 8.31 0.38
CA GLU A 125 8.84 6.87 0.17
C GLU A 125 7.96 6.06 1.12
N HIS A 126 7.75 6.57 2.34
CA HIS A 126 6.97 5.91 3.36
C HIS A 126 5.68 6.65 3.71
N ARG A 127 5.10 7.41 2.76
CA ARG A 127 3.94 8.28 2.98
C ARG A 127 2.83 7.65 3.81
N TYR A 128 2.42 6.42 3.49
CA TYR A 128 1.35 5.72 4.21
C TYR A 128 1.74 5.31 5.63
N LYS A 129 3.00 4.88 5.83
CA LYS A 129 3.52 4.54 7.16
C LYS A 129 3.66 5.80 8.01
N VAL A 130 4.10 6.91 7.42
CA VAL A 130 4.21 8.22 8.08
C VAL A 130 2.83 8.71 8.53
N VAL A 131 1.82 8.66 7.65
CA VAL A 131 0.45 9.02 8.04
C VAL A 131 -0.06 8.11 9.16
N GLY A 132 0.16 6.79 9.07
CA GLY A 132 -0.24 5.85 10.13
C GLY A 132 0.46 6.12 11.47
N ALA A 133 1.76 6.40 11.45
CA ALA A 133 2.54 6.76 12.63
C ALA A 133 2.07 8.08 13.24
N LEU A 134 1.81 9.09 12.40
CA LEU A 134 1.29 10.38 12.85
C LEU A 134 -0.10 10.24 13.48
N TRP A 135 -0.99 9.47 12.84
CA TRP A 135 -2.32 9.16 13.38
C TRP A 135 -2.21 8.46 14.74
N GLY A 136 -1.37 7.42 14.83
CA GLY A 136 -1.16 6.67 16.07
C GLY A 136 -0.57 7.52 17.18
N THR A 137 0.40 8.38 16.85
CA THR A 137 1.01 9.35 17.77
C THR A 137 -0.02 10.35 18.27
N GLY A 138 -0.87 10.89 17.37
CA GLY A 138 -1.97 11.78 17.74
C GLY A 138 -2.95 11.12 18.70
N MET A 139 -3.31 9.86 18.44
CA MET A 139 -4.23 9.09 19.28
C MET A 139 -3.65 8.86 20.67
N ALA A 140 -2.43 8.30 20.71
CA ALA A 140 -1.75 7.96 21.95
C ALA A 140 -1.44 9.21 22.78
N GLY A 141 -0.93 10.28 22.14
CA GLY A 141 -0.62 11.54 22.80
C GLY A 141 -1.86 12.19 23.41
N THR A 142 -2.97 12.24 22.67
CA THR A 142 -4.23 12.82 23.16
C THR A 142 -4.83 12.00 24.29
N LEU A 143 -4.82 10.67 24.18
CA LEU A 143 -5.30 9.79 25.24
C LEU A 143 -4.44 9.93 26.49
N TRP A 144 -3.12 9.91 26.36
CA TRP A 144 -2.19 10.03 27.48
C TRP A 144 -2.37 11.37 28.21
N TYR A 145 -2.49 12.46 27.45
CA TYR A 145 -2.76 13.79 28.00
C TYR A 145 -4.08 13.85 28.77
N ASN A 146 -5.16 13.34 28.17
CA ASN A 146 -6.50 13.37 28.77
C ASN A 146 -6.70 12.32 29.88
N TRP A 147 -5.87 11.28 29.95
CA TRP A 147 -6.01 10.23 30.98
C TRP A 147 -5.79 10.80 32.39
N ARG A 148 -4.85 11.75 32.51
CA ARG A 148 -4.51 12.44 33.77
C ARG A 148 -5.55 13.45 34.24
N ARG A 149 -6.53 13.77 33.39
CA ARG A 149 -7.59 14.76 33.61
C ARG A 149 -8.85 14.10 34.18
N GLY A 150 -9.30 14.54 35.37
CA GLY A 150 -10.47 14.00 36.07
C GLY A 150 -11.80 14.67 35.69
N ASP A 151 -11.73 15.79 34.98
CA ASP A 151 -12.84 16.66 34.57
C ASP A 151 -13.59 16.16 33.32
N ILE A 152 -13.08 15.14 32.64
CA ILE A 152 -13.62 14.65 31.36
C ILE A 152 -14.02 13.18 31.48
N SER A 153 -15.22 12.82 31.00
CA SER A 153 -15.67 11.43 30.99
C SER A 153 -14.83 10.56 30.04
N THR A 154 -14.69 9.27 30.33
CA THR A 154 -13.90 8.32 29.52
C THR A 154 -14.34 8.29 28.05
N SER A 155 -15.64 8.39 27.78
CA SER A 155 -16.18 8.47 26.41
C SER A 155 -15.69 9.71 25.67
N GLN A 156 -15.70 10.88 26.31
CA GLN A 156 -15.22 12.13 25.73
C GLN A 156 -13.71 12.09 25.46
N LYS A 157 -12.91 11.46 26.33
CA LYS A 157 -11.46 11.27 26.11
C LYS A 157 -11.18 10.54 24.80
N ILE A 158 -11.94 9.48 24.50
CA ILE A 158 -11.80 8.68 23.28
C ILE A 158 -12.24 9.48 22.05
N ILE A 159 -13.35 10.21 22.15
CA ILE A 159 -13.85 11.05 21.05
C ILE A 159 -12.81 12.11 20.67
N ASN A 160 -12.26 12.81 21.67
CA ASN A 160 -11.23 13.84 21.45
C ASN A 160 -9.99 13.26 20.77
N ALA A 161 -9.54 12.10 21.21
CA ALA A 161 -8.38 11.44 20.61
C ALA A 161 -8.63 11.05 19.15
N ARG A 162 -9.80 10.48 18.85
CA ARG A 162 -10.16 10.10 17.47
C ARG A 162 -10.27 11.31 16.55
N MET A 163 -10.91 12.38 17.02
CA MET A 163 -11.07 13.62 16.26
C MET A 163 -9.70 14.23 15.91
N LEU A 164 -8.80 14.39 16.90
CA LEU A 164 -7.47 14.94 16.63
C LEU A 164 -6.66 14.05 15.66
N SER A 165 -6.71 12.74 15.86
CA SER A 165 -5.98 11.79 15.02
C SER A 165 -6.46 11.83 13.58
N GLN A 166 -7.78 11.91 13.37
CA GLN A 166 -8.37 12.03 12.03
C GLN A 166 -7.98 13.34 11.36
N THR A 167 -8.02 14.47 12.09
CA THR A 167 -7.57 15.77 11.58
C THR A 167 -6.09 15.74 11.19
N LEU A 168 -5.24 15.12 12.01
CA LEU A 168 -3.81 14.96 11.70
C LEU A 168 -3.58 14.11 10.45
N ALA A 169 -4.31 13.00 10.30
CA ALA A 169 -4.20 12.16 9.11
C ALA A 169 -4.67 12.89 7.85
N LEU A 170 -5.79 13.61 7.91
CA LEU A 170 -6.29 14.42 6.80
C LEU A 170 -5.30 15.52 6.43
N ALA A 171 -4.76 16.24 7.42
CA ALA A 171 -3.73 17.26 7.18
C ALA A 171 -2.49 16.66 6.50
N ALA A 172 -2.05 15.48 6.93
CA ALA A 172 -0.91 14.80 6.30
C ALA A 172 -1.21 14.38 4.86
N PHE A 173 -2.38 13.80 4.58
CA PHE A 173 -2.77 13.46 3.21
C PHE A 173 -2.83 14.69 2.31
N THR A 174 -3.43 15.78 2.79
CA THR A 174 -3.45 17.06 2.06
C THR A 174 -2.03 17.57 1.82
N GLY A 175 -1.16 17.52 2.83
CA GLY A 175 0.24 17.91 2.70
C GLY A 175 0.99 17.08 1.64
N PHE A 176 0.82 15.76 1.65
CA PHE A 176 1.40 14.88 0.63
C PHE A 176 0.82 15.15 -0.77
N ALA A 177 -0.48 15.39 -0.88
CA ALA A 177 -1.13 15.69 -2.15
C ALA A 177 -0.59 16.99 -2.75
N VAL A 178 -0.52 18.06 -1.96
CA VAL A 178 0.05 19.36 -2.38
C VAL A 178 1.52 19.20 -2.75
N ALA A 179 2.31 18.51 -1.92
CA ALA A 179 3.72 18.27 -2.22
C ALA A 179 3.93 17.49 -3.52
N SER A 180 3.05 16.55 -3.83
CA SER A 180 3.08 15.80 -5.10
C SER A 180 2.59 16.61 -6.30
N ALA A 181 1.73 17.61 -6.09
CA ALA A 181 1.21 18.47 -7.16
C ALA A 181 2.19 19.58 -7.54
N VAL A 182 3.00 20.05 -6.59
CA VAL A 182 4.02 21.12 -6.81
C VAL A 182 5.31 20.55 -7.40
N GLN A 183 5.59 19.27 -7.20
CA GLN A 183 6.68 18.61 -7.92
C GLN A 183 6.32 18.56 -9.41
N GLU A 184 7.14 19.21 -10.24
CA GLU A 184 7.15 18.92 -11.68
C GLU A 184 7.26 17.41 -11.82
N LYS A 185 6.41 16.81 -12.65
CA LYS A 185 6.54 15.39 -12.98
C LYS A 185 7.90 15.26 -13.64
N GLU A 186 8.92 14.93 -12.86
CA GLU A 186 10.14 14.37 -13.37
C GLU A 186 9.65 13.17 -14.20
N GLU A 187 9.64 13.32 -15.53
CA GLU A 187 9.39 12.20 -16.43
C GLU A 187 10.50 11.24 -16.07
N LEU A 188 10.18 10.28 -15.20
CA LEU A 188 11.10 9.26 -14.75
C LEU A 188 11.58 8.59 -16.03
N HIS A 189 12.77 8.98 -16.49
CA HIS A 189 13.38 8.45 -17.70
C HIS A 189 13.72 7.01 -17.37
N ASP A 190 12.75 6.14 -17.63
CA ASP A 190 12.90 4.72 -17.55
C ASP A 190 13.47 4.28 -18.90
N PRO A 191 14.78 3.96 -18.97
CA PRO A 191 15.40 3.54 -20.22
C PRO A 191 14.63 2.36 -20.83
N HIS A 192 13.96 1.57 -19.99
CA HIS A 192 13.16 0.45 -20.42
C HIS A 192 11.85 0.86 -21.11
N TYR A 193 11.11 1.81 -20.52
CA TYR A 193 9.91 2.37 -21.15
C TYR A 193 10.26 2.94 -22.51
N ASP A 194 11.39 3.64 -22.59
CA ASP A 194 11.82 4.26 -23.82
C ASP A 194 12.29 3.25 -24.88
N GLN A 195 12.94 2.16 -24.47
CA GLN A 195 13.27 1.07 -25.38
C GLN A 195 12.03 0.33 -25.90
N VAL A 196 11.00 0.15 -25.08
CA VAL A 196 9.75 -0.53 -25.51
C VAL A 196 8.90 0.38 -26.41
N VAL A 197 8.82 1.67 -26.11
CA VAL A 197 7.95 2.62 -26.83
C VAL A 197 8.64 3.22 -28.05
N TYR A 198 9.91 3.60 -27.94
CA TYR A 198 10.68 4.27 -28.99
C TYR A 198 11.75 3.39 -29.63
N GLY A 199 11.99 2.18 -29.12
CA GLY A 199 13.00 1.26 -29.67
C GLY A 199 14.45 1.64 -29.36
N THR A 200 14.67 2.67 -28.53
CA THR A 200 15.99 3.22 -28.22
C THR A 200 16.01 3.80 -26.81
N THR A 201 17.14 3.67 -26.13
CA THR A 201 17.41 4.31 -24.82
C THR A 201 18.05 5.69 -24.95
N ASP A 202 18.36 6.11 -26.18
CA ASP A 202 19.02 7.39 -26.48
C ASP A 202 18.02 8.57 -26.38
N ILE A 203 18.24 9.42 -25.38
CA ILE A 203 17.40 10.57 -25.03
C ILE A 203 17.26 11.56 -26.19
N GLU A 204 18.30 11.78 -26.98
CA GLU A 204 18.25 12.71 -28.11
C GLU A 204 17.37 12.17 -29.23
N LYS A 205 17.48 10.87 -29.54
CA LYS A 205 16.62 10.22 -30.52
C LYS A 205 15.15 10.19 -30.08
N ILE A 206 14.90 9.94 -28.80
CA ILE A 206 13.54 9.96 -28.24
C ILE A 206 12.93 11.36 -28.38
N LYS A 207 13.69 12.42 -28.06
CA LYS A 207 13.25 13.82 -28.24
C LYS A 207 12.92 14.13 -29.70
N GLN A 208 13.74 13.67 -30.65
CA GLN A 208 13.47 13.83 -32.08
C GLN A 208 12.20 13.10 -32.53
N ILE A 209 11.98 11.86 -32.07
CA ILE A 209 10.77 11.09 -32.39
C ILE A 209 9.51 11.74 -31.77
N LYS A 210 9.61 12.25 -30.53
CA LYS A 210 8.52 12.95 -29.83
C LYS A 210 8.17 14.28 -30.52
N GLN A 211 9.17 15.02 -31.02
CA GLN A 211 8.95 16.23 -31.83
C GLN A 211 8.35 15.92 -33.20
N ALA A 212 8.86 14.90 -33.92
CA ALA A 212 8.33 14.50 -35.21
C ALA A 212 6.86 14.03 -35.11
N SER A 213 6.52 13.23 -34.09
CA SER A 213 5.14 12.78 -33.85
C SER A 213 4.18 13.90 -33.42
N MET A 214 4.67 14.97 -32.80
CA MET A 214 3.86 16.15 -32.48
C MET A 214 3.54 17.02 -33.71
N ILE A 215 4.38 17.00 -34.74
CA ILE A 215 4.17 17.75 -35.99
C ILE A 215 3.16 17.04 -36.92
N PHE A 216 3.04 15.72 -36.81
CA PHE A 216 2.15 14.89 -37.63
C PHE A 216 0.76 14.63 -37.01
N ARG A 217 0.40 15.35 -35.95
CA ARG A 217 -0.89 15.23 -35.26
C ARG A 217 -1.71 16.52 -35.40
#